data_AF-A0A1I1ZSB2-F1
#
_entry.id   AF-A0A1I1ZSB2-F1
#
_cell.length_a   1.000
_cell.length_b   1.000
_cell.length_c   1.000
_cell.angle_alpha   90.00
_cell.angle_beta   90.00
_cell.angle_gamma   90.00
#
_symmetry.space_group_name_H-M   'P 1'
#
loop_
_entity.id
_entity.type
_entity.pdbx_description
1 polymer ?
#
loop_
_entity_poly.entity_id
_entity_poly.type
_entity_poly.pdbx_seq_one_letter_code
_entity_poly.pdbx_strand_id
1 'polypeptide(L)' 'MTRAGRGLELWDLSTDTLVERLPTRGRAVQAIAFAPDSEHVSVATMQDWFVLRVAPA' A
#
# COMPACT_ATOMS: atom_id res chain seq x y z
N MET A 1 -7.75 12.10 -14.29
CA MET A 1 -6.32 11.90 -14.57
C MET A 1 -5.71 11.29 -13.31
N THR A 2 -5.56 9.98 -13.23
CA THR A 2 -4.93 9.35 -12.06
C THR A 2 -3.47 9.76 -12.03
N ARG A 3 -3.07 10.43 -10.95
CA ARG A 3 -1.67 10.74 -10.69
C ARG A 3 -0.93 9.42 -10.57
N ALA A 4 0.04 9.15 -11.44
CA ALA A 4 0.87 7.96 -11.29
C ALA A 4 1.71 8.11 -10.01
N GLY A 5 1.36 7.36 -8.96
CA GLY A 5 2.12 7.30 -7.72
C GLY A 5 3.46 6.60 -7.95
N ARG A 6 4.54 7.07 -7.30
CA ARG A 6 5.88 6.47 -7.39
C ARG A 6 6.08 5.27 -6.44
N GLY A 7 5.01 4.62 -5.99
CA GLY A 7 5.07 3.56 -5.00
C GLY A 7 3.70 3.17 -4.45
N LEU A 8 3.69 2.53 -3.29
CA LEU A 8 2.47 2.13 -2.59
C LEU A 8 1.97 3.29 -1.71
N GLU A 9 0.71 3.64 -1.85
CA GLU A 9 0.09 4.77 -1.16
C GLU A 9 -1.20 4.30 -0.48
N LEU A 10 -1.41 4.75 0.76
CA LEU A 10 -2.62 4.55 1.53
C LEU A 10 -3.45 5.82 1.47
N TRP A 11 -4.70 5.69 1.02
CA TRP A 11 -5.63 6.80 0.83
C TRP A 11 -6.87 6.60 1.71
N ASP A 12 -7.33 7.68 2.33
CA ASP A 12 -8.66 7.78 2.94
C ASP A 12 -9.61 8.35 1.89
N LEU A 13 -10.55 7.51 1.45
CA LEU A 13 -11.52 7.86 0.41
C LEU A 13 -12.69 8.69 0.95
N SER A 14 -12.92 8.72 2.27
CA SER A 14 -13.97 9.54 2.87
C SER A 14 -13.61 11.02 2.86
N THR A 15 -12.31 11.32 2.95
CA THR A 15 -11.75 12.67 2.96
C THR A 15 -10.99 13.03 1.68
N ASP A 16 -10.79 12.07 0.78
CA ASP A 16 -9.95 12.18 -0.42
C ASP A 16 -8.51 12.63 -0.10
N THR A 17 -7.94 12.06 0.97
CA THR A 17 -6.59 12.41 1.44
C THR A 17 -5.62 11.24 1.40
N LEU A 18 -4.35 11.55 1.09
CA LEU A 18 -3.25 10.60 1.22
C LEU A 18 -2.88 10.47 2.71
N VAL A 19 -3.12 9.30 3.29
CA VAL A 19 -2.80 8.99 4.68
C VAL A 19 -1.30 8.71 4.82
N GLU A 20 -0.75 7.83 3.98
CA GLU A 20 0.65 7.40 4.09
C GLU A 20 1.25 6.94 2.76
N ARG A 21 2.57 7.10 2.62
CA ARG A 21 3.38 6.42 1.58
C ARG A 21 4.06 5.22 2.19
N LEU A 22 3.64 4.04 1.78
CA LEU A 22 4.10 2.78 2.33
C LEU A 22 5.45 2.35 1.71
N PRO A 23 6.40 1.82 2.49
CA PRO A 23 7.74 1.50 2.00
C PRO A 23 7.72 0.27 1.07
N THR A 24 7.99 0.48 -0.22
CA THR A 24 8.13 -0.61 -1.21
C THR A 24 9.55 -1.17 -1.30
N ARG A 25 10.49 -0.62 -0.50
CA ARG A 25 11.92 -0.98 -0.50
C ARG A 25 12.58 -0.87 -1.90
N GLY A 26 12.10 0.04 -2.73
CA GLY A 26 12.59 0.23 -4.10
C GLY A 26 12.24 -0.91 -5.06
N ARG A 27 11.38 -1.85 -4.65
CA ARG A 27 10.94 -2.96 -5.50
C ARG A 27 9.67 -2.58 -6.27
N ALA A 28 9.56 -3.10 -7.49
CA ALA A 28 8.34 -2.97 -8.28
C ALA A 28 7.24 -3.87 -7.71
N VAL A 29 6.15 -3.25 -7.25
CA VAL A 29 4.97 -3.96 -6.74
C VAL A 29 4.22 -4.59 -7.91
N GLN A 30 3.89 -5.87 -7.78
CA GLN A 30 3.16 -6.64 -8.79
C GLN A 30 1.71 -6.91 -8.37
N ALA A 31 1.49 -7.13 -7.07
CA ALA A 31 0.17 -7.36 -6.51
C ALA A 31 0.08 -6.86 -5.06
N ILE A 32 -1.14 -6.53 -4.64
CA ILE A 32 -1.48 -6.16 -3.26
C ILE A 32 -2.76 -6.87 -2.85
N ALA A 33 -2.89 -7.21 -1.58
CA ALA A 33 -4.12 -7.74 -1.00
C ALA A 33 -4.30 -7.24 0.44
N PHE A 34 -5.48 -6.73 0.76
CA PHE A 34 -5.86 -6.41 2.14
C PHE A 34 -6.12 -7.71 2.91
N ALA A 35 -5.62 -7.76 4.14
CA ALA A 35 -5.97 -8.81 5.07
C ALA A 35 -7.42 -8.60 5.59
N PRO A 36 -8.14 -9.69 5.94
CA PRO A 36 -9.49 -9.58 6.49
C PRO A 36 -9.59 -8.78 7.79
N ASP A 37 -8.48 -8.67 8.53
CA ASP A 37 -8.40 -7.88 9.77
C ASP A 37 -8.40 -6.35 9.53
N SER A 38 -8.32 -5.89 8.28
CA SER A 38 -8.25 -4.47 7.89
C SER A 38 -7.05 -3.70 8.45
N GLU A 39 -6.10 -4.38 9.10
CA GLU A 39 -4.90 -3.76 9.67
C GLU A 39 -3.64 -4.08 8.85
N HIS A 40 -3.72 -5.07 7.95
CA HIS A 40 -2.56 -5.52 7.19
C HIS A 40 -2.79 -5.53 5.69
N VAL A 41 -1.70 -5.32 4.95
CA VAL A 41 -1.64 -5.48 3.49
C VAL A 41 -0.46 -6.37 3.14
N SER A 42 -0.73 -7.41 2.37
CA SER A 42 0.30 -8.22 1.72
C SER A 42 0.70 -7.57 0.40
N VAL A 43 2.00 -7.44 0.19
CA VAL A 43 2.60 -6.89 -1.03
C VAL A 43 3.48 -7.96 -1.66
N ALA A 44 3.22 -8.27 -2.92
CA ALA A 44 4.04 -9.20 -3.71
C ALA A 44 4.86 -8.43 -4.75
N THR A 45 6.15 -8.76 -4.82
CA THR A 45 7.09 -8.25 -5.80
C THR A 45 7.63 -9.43 -6.61
N MET A 46 8.43 -9.14 -7.65
CA MET A 46 9.12 -10.20 -8.39
C MET A 46 10.18 -10.93 -7.54
N GLN A 47 10.65 -10.32 -6.45
CA GLN A 47 11.81 -10.78 -5.70
C GLN A 47 11.43 -11.39 -4.35
N ASP A 48 10.38 -10.88 -3.73
CA ASP A 48 9.91 -11.27 -2.41
C ASP A 48 8.44 -10.87 -2.21
N TRP A 49 7.91 -11.17 -1.04
CA TRP A 49 6.67 -10.62 -0.53
C TRP A 49 6.89 -10.11 0.89
N PHE A 50 6.13 -9.11 1.28
CA PHE A 50 6.17 -8.57 2.63
C PHE A 50 4.79 -8.08 3.06
N VAL A 51 4.58 -8.06 4.37
CA VAL A 51 3.37 -7.54 4.99
C VAL A 51 3.66 -6.16 5.55
N LEU A 52 2.78 -5.22 5.29
CA LEU A 52 2.79 -3.89 5.87
C LEU A 52 1.57 -3.73 6.77
N ARG A 53 1.76 -3.07 7.90
CA ARG A 53 0.65 -2.63 8.75
C ARG A 53 0.11 -1.31 8.22
N VAL A 54 -1.21 -1.24 8.15
CA VAL A 54 -1.98 -0.05 7.80
C VAL A 54 -2.48 0.51 9.14
N ALA A 55 -1.77 1.50 9.71
CA ALA A 55 -2.23 2.08 10.96
C ALA A 55 -3.48 2.93 10.68
N PRO A 56 -4.56 2.81 11.48
CA PRO A 56 -5.60 3.82 11.45
C PRO A 56 -4.99 5.17 11.91
N ALA A 57 -5.31 6.23 11.17
CA ALA A 57 -5.00 7.60 11.55
C ALA A 57 -5.72 8.01 12.83
#